data_AF-A0AAJ0DIV0-F1
#
_entry.id   AF-A0AAJ0DIV0-F1
#
_cell.length_a   1.000
_cell.length_b   1.000
_cell.length_c   1.000
_cell.angle_alpha   90.00
_cell.angle_beta   90.00
_cell.angle_gamma   90.00
#
_symmetry.space_group_name_H-M   'P 1'
#
loop_
_entity.id
_entity.type
_entity.pdbx_description
1 polymer ?
#
loop_
_entity_poly.entity_id
_entity_poly.type
_entity_poly.pdbx_seq_one_letter_code
_entity_poly.pdbx_strand_id
1 'polypeptide(L)'
;MRKDWQNLAPAHGLNALVENGTIENLEVKDHVANILETNGVDLNDVEGVIWSHWHFDHTGDPSTFPSSTKLIVGPGFSEVFTPGYPADKNGHCLESDFAGRELQEIDFSGSDVTIGRFKAFDYFRDGSFYILDAPGHTIGHINALARTNASPNPGFIHLGGDSVHHAAEIRPSEYLPLPESIEPSPVPKLHSNACPGHIFAPVLKDGSKTEHILEWQDPWAEFVEPKFGLIYNEKDLRETVRKDEELDANRDIFTFIAHDWSLKGVVDEFPKSLNGWKNKGWKETTRWLYLRDFQAAVV
;
A
#
# COMPACT_ATOMS: atom_id res chain seq x y z
N MET A 1 -8.27 -7.55 3.38
CA MET A 1 -8.68 -8.93 3.08
C MET A 1 -10.01 -9.25 3.76
N ARG A 2 -10.89 -10.06 3.12
CA ARG A 2 -12.14 -10.53 3.74
C ARG A 2 -11.91 -11.73 4.68
N LYS A 3 -12.73 -11.85 5.72
CA LYS A 3 -12.62 -12.95 6.70
C LYS A 3 -12.88 -14.32 6.08
N ASP A 4 -13.90 -14.37 5.24
CA ASP A 4 -14.33 -15.53 4.47
C ASP A 4 -13.65 -15.55 3.09
N TRP A 5 -12.32 -15.46 3.09
CA TRP A 5 -11.50 -15.41 1.88
C TRP A 5 -11.77 -16.58 0.91
N GLN A 6 -12.31 -17.70 1.39
CA GLN A 6 -12.73 -18.82 0.55
C GLN A 6 -13.81 -18.44 -0.46
N ASN A 7 -14.58 -17.39 -0.17
CA ASN A 7 -15.65 -16.85 -1.01
C ASN A 7 -15.17 -15.76 -1.98
N LEU A 8 -13.86 -15.48 -2.04
CA LEU A 8 -13.29 -14.64 -3.10
C LEU A 8 -13.63 -15.21 -4.48
N ALA A 9 -13.60 -14.33 -5.49
CA ALA A 9 -13.81 -14.75 -6.86
C ALA A 9 -12.81 -15.87 -7.24
N PRO A 10 -13.26 -16.98 -7.84
CA PRO A 10 -12.39 -18.13 -8.12
C PRO A 10 -11.17 -17.78 -8.97
N ALA A 11 -11.26 -16.74 -9.80
CA ALA A 11 -10.17 -16.27 -10.65
C ALA A 11 -8.92 -15.82 -9.88
N HIS A 12 -9.05 -15.42 -8.61
CA HIS A 12 -7.88 -15.14 -7.77
C HIS A 12 -7.00 -16.38 -7.50
N GLY A 13 -7.53 -17.59 -7.66
CA GLY A 13 -6.77 -18.83 -7.43
C GLY A 13 -6.38 -19.10 -5.97
N LEU A 14 -6.82 -18.26 -5.01
CA LEU A 14 -6.38 -18.35 -3.61
C LEU A 14 -6.72 -19.69 -2.96
N ASN A 15 -7.93 -20.21 -3.22
CA ASN A 15 -8.32 -21.55 -2.75
C ASN A 15 -7.36 -22.64 -3.26
N ALA A 16 -6.96 -22.57 -4.53
CA ALA A 16 -6.02 -23.54 -5.11
C ALA A 16 -4.62 -23.43 -4.50
N LEU A 17 -4.16 -22.21 -4.19
CA LEU A 17 -2.87 -21.98 -3.51
C LEU A 17 -2.86 -22.52 -2.07
N VAL A 18 -3.99 -22.48 -1.37
CA VAL A 18 -4.12 -23.08 -0.03
C VAL A 18 -4.21 -24.60 -0.12
N GLU A 19 -5.05 -25.13 -1.03
CA GLU A 19 -5.25 -26.57 -1.23
C GLU A 19 -3.96 -27.30 -1.65
N ASN A 20 -3.11 -26.66 -2.46
CA ASN A 20 -1.85 -27.23 -2.91
C ASN A 20 -0.68 -27.02 -1.94
N GLY A 21 -0.90 -26.31 -0.82
CA GLY A 21 0.10 -26.06 0.21
C GLY A 21 1.09 -24.93 -0.11
N THR A 22 0.89 -24.14 -1.16
CA THR A 22 1.70 -22.94 -1.44
C THR A 22 1.51 -21.89 -0.33
N ILE A 23 0.27 -21.74 0.14
CA ILE A 23 -0.05 -20.93 1.31
C ILE A 23 -0.36 -21.88 2.46
N GLU A 24 0.62 -22.06 3.36
CA GLU A 24 0.50 -23.00 4.48
C GLU A 24 -0.51 -22.55 5.54
N ASN A 25 -0.63 -21.23 5.75
CA ASN A 25 -1.55 -20.66 6.72
C ASN A 25 -2.07 -19.29 6.26
N LEU A 26 -3.39 -19.16 6.19
CA LEU A 26 -4.08 -17.90 5.91
C LEU A 26 -5.21 -17.69 6.91
N GLU A 27 -4.96 -16.82 7.88
CA GLU A 27 -5.92 -16.49 8.92
C GLU A 27 -6.29 -15.01 8.85
N VAL A 28 -7.58 -14.75 8.63
CA VAL A 28 -8.17 -13.41 8.76
C VAL A 28 -9.08 -13.43 9.98
N LYS A 29 -8.70 -12.67 11.01
CA LYS A 29 -9.38 -12.72 12.30
C LYS A 29 -10.79 -12.14 12.26
N ASP A 30 -10.97 -11.05 11.50
CA ASP A 30 -12.27 -10.41 11.39
C ASP A 30 -12.44 -9.59 10.11
N HIS A 31 -13.70 -9.24 9.80
CA HIS A 31 -14.00 -8.28 8.74
C HIS A 31 -13.68 -6.84 9.19
N VAL A 32 -13.32 -5.98 8.23
CA VAL A 32 -13.09 -4.55 8.50
C VAL A 32 -14.33 -3.89 9.11
N ALA A 33 -15.53 -4.21 8.63
CA ALA A 33 -16.78 -3.70 9.19
C ALA A 33 -16.92 -4.01 10.70
N ASN A 34 -16.68 -5.26 11.11
CA ASN A 34 -16.71 -5.64 12.53
C ASN A 34 -15.64 -4.92 13.34
N ILE A 35 -14.42 -4.75 12.80
CA ILE A 35 -13.33 -4.02 13.46
C ILE A 35 -13.75 -2.57 13.71
N LEU A 36 -14.41 -1.93 12.75
CA LEU A 36 -14.92 -0.55 12.88
C LEU A 36 -16.02 -0.47 13.96
N GLU A 37 -17.05 -1.30 13.87
CA GLU A 37 -18.18 -1.27 14.81
C GLU A 37 -17.77 -1.57 16.25
N THR A 38 -16.93 -2.59 16.46
CA THR A 38 -16.43 -2.96 17.79
C THR A 38 -15.58 -1.87 18.45
N ASN A 39 -15.07 -0.94 17.65
CA ASN A 39 -14.32 0.23 18.11
C ASN A 39 -15.13 1.54 18.04
N GLY A 40 -16.45 1.45 17.89
CA GLY A 40 -17.37 2.57 18.03
C GLY A 40 -17.57 3.42 16.77
N VAL A 41 -17.23 2.91 15.59
CA VAL A 41 -17.54 3.55 14.30
C VAL A 41 -18.86 2.98 13.77
N ASP A 42 -19.86 3.84 13.55
CA ASP A 42 -21.08 3.45 12.84
C ASP A 42 -20.77 3.32 11.35
N LEU A 43 -21.10 2.18 10.74
CA LEU A 43 -20.86 1.95 9.31
C LEU A 43 -21.66 2.91 8.42
N ASN A 44 -22.76 3.49 8.92
CA ASN A 44 -23.51 4.52 8.21
C ASN A 44 -22.73 5.83 8.08
N ASP A 45 -21.72 6.07 8.92
CA ASP A 45 -20.83 7.24 8.82
C ASP A 45 -19.71 7.04 7.79
N VAL A 46 -19.56 5.84 7.22
CA VAL A 46 -18.54 5.53 6.21
C VAL A 46 -19.07 5.89 4.82
N GLU A 47 -18.66 7.05 4.29
CA GLU A 47 -19.06 7.51 2.96
C GLU A 47 -18.53 6.61 1.83
N GLY A 48 -17.32 6.08 1.97
CA GLY A 48 -16.68 5.32 0.90
C GLY A 48 -15.58 4.38 1.37
N VAL A 49 -15.41 3.29 0.62
CA VAL A 49 -14.29 2.37 0.69
C VAL A 49 -13.45 2.57 -0.57
N ILE A 50 -12.17 2.86 -0.40
CA ILE A 50 -11.23 3.05 -1.51
C ILE A 50 -10.39 1.79 -1.63
N TRP A 51 -10.44 1.15 -2.79
CA TRP A 51 -9.51 0.09 -3.13
C TRP A 51 -8.27 0.69 -3.78
N SER A 52 -7.11 0.53 -3.13
CA SER A 52 -5.83 0.84 -3.78
C SER A 52 -5.69 0.08 -5.09
N HIS A 53 -6.13 -1.18 -5.08
CA HIS A 53 -6.31 -2.03 -6.25
C HIS A 53 -7.14 -3.28 -5.88
N TRP A 54 -7.33 -4.18 -6.84
CA TRP A 54 -8.30 -5.27 -6.78
C TRP A 54 -7.77 -6.60 -6.22
N HIS A 55 -6.48 -6.71 -5.86
CA HIS A 55 -5.97 -7.97 -5.30
C HIS A 55 -6.68 -8.34 -3.99
N PHE A 56 -6.71 -9.63 -3.72
CA PHE A 56 -7.58 -10.26 -2.72
C PHE A 56 -7.41 -9.74 -1.29
N ASP A 57 -6.21 -9.25 -0.98
CA ASP A 57 -5.83 -8.70 0.31
C ASP A 57 -6.18 -7.22 0.48
N HIS A 58 -6.53 -6.52 -0.60
CA HIS A 58 -6.88 -5.09 -0.61
C HIS A 58 -8.39 -4.81 -0.71
N THR A 59 -9.18 -5.81 -1.13
CA THR A 59 -10.61 -5.59 -1.41
C THR A 59 -11.52 -5.71 -0.18
N GLY A 60 -11.19 -6.61 0.75
CA GLY A 60 -12.06 -6.84 1.91
C GLY A 60 -13.42 -7.43 1.50
N ASP A 61 -14.47 -7.11 2.26
CA ASP A 61 -15.85 -7.48 1.92
C ASP A 61 -16.74 -6.24 1.98
N PRO A 62 -16.87 -5.48 0.87
CA PRO A 62 -17.72 -4.30 0.82
C PRO A 62 -19.20 -4.60 1.12
N SER A 63 -19.67 -5.84 0.91
CA SER A 63 -21.07 -6.21 1.16
C SER A 63 -21.47 -6.11 2.64
N THR A 64 -20.48 -6.08 3.54
CA THR A 64 -20.69 -5.85 4.98
C THR A 64 -21.00 -4.39 5.33
N PHE A 65 -20.78 -3.44 4.41
CA PHE A 65 -21.12 -2.03 4.58
C PHE A 65 -22.51 -1.72 3.98
N PRO A 66 -23.24 -0.72 4.53
CA PRO A 66 -24.47 -0.22 3.94
C PRO A 66 -24.30 0.11 2.45
N SER A 67 -25.39 0.01 1.69
CA SER A 67 -25.38 0.32 0.25
C SER A 67 -25.12 1.80 -0.06
N SER A 68 -25.23 2.68 0.94
CA SER A 68 -24.84 4.08 0.86
C SER A 68 -23.32 4.31 0.83
N THR A 69 -22.53 3.32 1.26
CA THR A 69 -21.06 3.39 1.21
C THR A 69 -20.59 3.13 -0.22
N LYS A 70 -20.00 4.15 -0.85
CA LYS A 70 -19.44 4.07 -2.21
C LYS A 70 -18.27 3.09 -2.26
N LEU A 71 -18.09 2.43 -3.39
CA LEU A 71 -16.84 1.74 -3.70
C LEU A 71 -16.06 2.61 -4.69
N ILE A 72 -14.84 2.99 -4.31
CA ILE A 72 -13.99 3.90 -5.08
C ILE A 72 -12.79 3.14 -5.61
N VAL A 73 -12.54 3.27 -6.91
CA VAL A 73 -11.53 2.51 -7.65
C VAL A 73 -10.75 3.41 -8.60
N GLY A 74 -9.57 2.98 -9.02
CA GLY A 74 -8.75 3.72 -9.98
C GLY A 74 -9.14 3.52 -11.45
N PRO A 75 -8.53 4.31 -12.37
CA PRO A 75 -8.86 4.30 -13.79
C PRO A 75 -8.76 2.93 -14.47
N GLY A 76 -9.74 2.61 -15.31
CA GLY A 76 -9.80 1.37 -16.09
C GLY A 76 -10.33 0.15 -15.34
N PHE A 77 -10.65 0.29 -14.04
CA PHE A 77 -11.20 -0.81 -13.26
C PHE A 77 -12.53 -1.30 -13.84
N SER A 78 -13.47 -0.40 -14.09
CA SER A 78 -14.85 -0.73 -14.45
C SER A 78 -14.91 -1.46 -15.79
N GLU A 79 -14.08 -1.07 -16.76
CA GLU A 79 -13.98 -1.72 -18.07
C GLU A 79 -13.52 -3.18 -17.96
N VAL A 80 -12.64 -3.49 -17.00
CA VAL A 80 -11.99 -4.80 -16.88
C VAL A 80 -12.71 -5.73 -15.91
N PHE A 81 -13.27 -5.20 -14.83
CA PHE A 81 -13.79 -5.98 -13.71
C PHE A 81 -15.32 -5.95 -13.59
N THR A 82 -16.03 -5.37 -14.56
CA THR A 82 -17.49 -5.43 -14.65
C THR A 82 -17.96 -6.04 -15.98
N PRO A 83 -18.93 -7.00 -15.95
CA PRO A 83 -19.54 -7.60 -14.76
C PRO A 83 -18.57 -8.52 -13.99
N GLY A 84 -18.81 -8.67 -12.69
CA GLY A 84 -17.99 -9.51 -11.79
C GLY A 84 -18.53 -10.94 -11.68
N TYR A 85 -17.88 -11.78 -10.88
CA TYR A 85 -18.36 -13.13 -10.57
C TYR A 85 -19.66 -13.09 -9.75
N PRO A 86 -20.68 -13.91 -10.03
CA PRO A 86 -20.68 -15.05 -10.96
C PRO A 86 -21.15 -14.75 -12.40
N ALA A 87 -21.52 -13.50 -12.71
CA ALA A 87 -21.96 -13.11 -14.05
C ALA A 87 -20.83 -13.30 -15.08
N ASP A 88 -19.60 -12.91 -14.73
CA ASP A 88 -18.38 -13.39 -15.38
C ASP A 88 -17.75 -14.55 -14.59
N LYS A 89 -17.67 -15.73 -15.20
CA LYS A 89 -17.08 -16.92 -14.58
C LYS A 89 -15.56 -16.80 -14.37
N ASN A 90 -14.91 -15.91 -15.10
CA ASN A 90 -13.48 -15.59 -14.99
C ASN A 90 -13.26 -14.21 -14.32
N GLY A 91 -14.31 -13.60 -13.78
CA GLY A 91 -14.22 -12.31 -13.11
C GLY A 91 -13.36 -12.39 -11.85
N HIS A 92 -12.49 -11.41 -11.65
CA HIS A 92 -11.62 -11.32 -10.46
C HIS A 92 -12.26 -10.56 -9.30
N CYS A 93 -13.29 -9.74 -9.56
CA CYS A 93 -14.09 -9.11 -8.52
C CYS A 93 -15.45 -9.81 -8.40
N LEU A 94 -16.09 -9.75 -7.24
CA LEU A 94 -17.44 -10.27 -7.06
C LEU A 94 -18.46 -9.20 -7.44
N GLU A 95 -19.56 -9.61 -8.08
CA GLU A 95 -20.69 -8.70 -8.35
C GLU A 95 -21.26 -8.12 -7.04
N SER A 96 -21.20 -8.88 -5.95
CA SER A 96 -21.60 -8.43 -4.61
C SER A 96 -20.77 -7.27 -4.07
N ASP A 97 -19.55 -7.07 -4.56
CA ASP A 97 -18.68 -6.00 -4.07
C ASP A 97 -19.21 -4.61 -4.48
N PHE A 98 -19.88 -4.51 -5.64
CA PHE A 98 -20.44 -3.27 -6.17
C PHE A 98 -21.99 -3.30 -6.31
N ALA A 99 -22.64 -4.42 -6.02
CA ALA A 99 -24.09 -4.53 -6.10
C ALA A 99 -24.81 -3.53 -5.17
N GLY A 100 -25.73 -2.76 -5.75
CA GLY A 100 -26.61 -1.86 -4.99
C GLY A 100 -25.93 -0.62 -4.41
N ARG A 101 -24.63 -0.40 -4.66
CA ARG A 101 -23.89 0.80 -4.23
C ARG A 101 -23.35 1.56 -5.43
N GLU A 102 -22.94 2.80 -5.20
CA GLU A 102 -22.23 3.58 -6.20
C GLU A 102 -20.81 3.04 -6.39
N LEU A 103 -20.46 2.65 -7.62
CA LEU A 103 -19.10 2.34 -8.04
C LEU A 103 -18.51 3.59 -8.70
N GLN A 104 -17.58 4.25 -8.01
CA GLN A 104 -16.94 5.49 -8.44
C GLN A 104 -15.53 5.20 -8.94
N GLU A 105 -15.34 5.23 -10.26
CA GLU A 105 -14.01 5.24 -10.86
C GLU A 105 -13.45 6.67 -10.91
N ILE A 106 -12.24 6.87 -10.40
CA ILE A 106 -11.58 8.18 -10.40
C ILE A 106 -11.05 8.49 -11.79
N ASP A 107 -11.41 9.67 -12.31
CA ASP A 107 -10.85 10.23 -13.55
C ASP A 107 -9.87 11.37 -13.23
N PHE A 108 -8.60 11.17 -13.59
CA PHE A 108 -7.54 12.16 -13.43
C PHE A 108 -7.36 13.07 -14.66
N SER A 109 -8.14 12.89 -15.74
CA SER A 109 -7.99 13.67 -16.98
C SER A 109 -8.27 15.16 -16.78
N GLY A 110 -9.24 15.50 -15.92
CA GLY A 110 -9.61 16.87 -15.54
C GLY A 110 -8.96 17.38 -14.25
N SER A 111 -7.93 16.70 -13.73
CA SER A 111 -7.28 17.07 -12.47
C SER A 111 -6.38 18.30 -12.64
N ASP A 112 -6.73 19.41 -11.99
CA ASP A 112 -5.89 20.61 -11.92
C ASP A 112 -4.86 20.58 -10.78
N VAL A 113 -4.91 19.57 -9.91
CA VAL A 113 -4.01 19.41 -8.77
C VAL A 113 -2.92 18.38 -9.08
N THR A 114 -1.68 18.74 -8.75
CA THR A 114 -0.51 17.85 -8.81
C THR A 114 0.20 17.89 -7.46
N ILE A 115 0.54 16.74 -6.91
CA ILE A 115 1.30 16.59 -5.67
C ILE A 115 2.58 15.82 -5.97
N GLY A 116 3.74 16.45 -5.76
CA GLY A 116 5.00 15.93 -6.32
C GLY A 116 4.86 15.85 -7.84
N ARG A 117 4.95 14.64 -8.38
CA ARG A 117 4.71 14.34 -9.80
C ARG A 117 3.46 13.47 -10.05
N PHE A 118 2.60 13.33 -9.04
CA PHE A 118 1.32 12.64 -9.15
C PHE A 118 0.21 13.62 -9.55
N LYS A 119 -0.63 13.24 -10.52
CA LYS A 119 -1.96 13.84 -10.64
C LYS A 119 -2.76 13.47 -9.39
N ALA A 120 -3.50 14.42 -8.83
CA ALA A 120 -4.14 14.24 -7.54
C ALA A 120 -5.60 14.68 -7.57
N PHE A 121 -6.49 13.82 -7.07
CA PHE A 121 -7.91 14.12 -6.89
C PHE A 121 -8.19 14.45 -5.42
N ASP A 122 -8.56 15.70 -5.13
CA ASP A 122 -8.97 16.13 -3.78
C ASP A 122 -10.39 15.60 -3.48
N TYR A 123 -10.45 14.49 -2.76
CA TYR A 123 -11.69 13.74 -2.57
C TYR A 123 -12.74 14.53 -1.79
N PHE A 124 -12.33 15.18 -0.70
CA PHE A 124 -13.21 15.98 0.16
C PHE A 124 -13.30 17.45 -0.27
N ARG A 125 -12.48 17.89 -1.24
CA ARG A 125 -12.40 19.28 -1.75
C ARG A 125 -12.02 20.30 -0.68
N ASP A 126 -11.33 19.85 0.37
CA ASP A 126 -10.83 20.65 1.49
C ASP A 126 -9.31 20.44 1.73
N GLY A 127 -8.68 19.70 0.82
CA GLY A 127 -7.28 19.29 0.86
C GLY A 127 -6.90 18.34 1.99
N SER A 128 -7.86 17.70 2.66
CA SER A 128 -7.58 16.77 3.76
C SER A 128 -7.17 15.39 3.26
N PHE A 129 -7.63 14.99 2.08
CA PHE A 129 -7.36 13.67 1.51
C PHE A 129 -7.32 13.72 -0.01
N TYR A 130 -6.20 13.27 -0.57
CA TYR A 130 -5.98 13.19 -2.01
C TYR A 130 -5.84 11.74 -2.44
N ILE A 131 -6.47 11.38 -3.55
CA ILE A 131 -6.19 10.15 -4.29
C ILE A 131 -5.17 10.48 -5.38
N LEU A 132 -4.15 9.65 -5.55
CA LEU A 132 -3.01 9.90 -6.44
C LEU A 132 -2.99 8.87 -7.59
N ASP A 133 -2.76 9.35 -8.81
CA ASP A 133 -2.65 8.53 -10.03
C ASP A 133 -1.33 7.73 -10.04
N ALA A 134 -1.39 6.47 -9.60
CA ALA A 134 -0.23 5.61 -9.34
C ALA A 134 -0.28 4.29 -10.13
N PRO A 135 -0.29 4.33 -11.48
CA PRO A 135 -0.41 3.14 -12.31
C PRO A 135 0.85 2.27 -12.25
N GLY A 136 0.69 0.99 -12.58
CA GLY A 136 1.81 0.09 -12.87
C GLY A 136 1.67 -1.30 -12.24
N HIS A 137 1.36 -1.36 -10.95
CA HIS A 137 1.18 -2.63 -10.22
C HIS A 137 0.01 -3.42 -10.81
N THR A 138 -1.18 -2.82 -10.82
CA THR A 138 -2.37 -3.35 -11.49
C THR A 138 -3.07 -2.26 -12.31
N ILE A 139 -4.02 -2.68 -13.16
CA ILE A 139 -5.05 -1.77 -13.67
C ILE A 139 -5.77 -1.12 -12.49
N GLY A 140 -5.97 0.19 -12.58
CA GLY A 140 -6.64 0.98 -11.55
C GLY A 140 -5.86 1.12 -10.24
N HIS A 141 -4.56 0.84 -10.20
CA HIS A 141 -3.77 1.07 -8.99
C HIS A 141 -3.70 2.57 -8.65
N ILE A 142 -3.99 2.91 -7.39
CA ILE A 142 -3.98 4.28 -6.86
C ILE A 142 -3.29 4.34 -5.50
N ASN A 143 -2.61 5.47 -5.26
CA ASN A 143 -2.06 5.83 -3.96
C ASN A 143 -2.99 6.84 -3.28
N ALA A 144 -2.77 7.13 -2.00
CA ALA A 144 -3.47 8.19 -1.30
C ALA A 144 -2.54 9.05 -0.44
N LEU A 145 -2.93 10.29 -0.17
CA LEU A 145 -2.24 11.21 0.71
C LEU A 145 -3.23 11.85 1.68
N ALA A 146 -3.10 11.49 2.97
CA ALA A 146 -3.95 11.99 4.03
C ALA A 146 -3.24 13.05 4.86
N ARG A 147 -3.86 14.22 5.03
CA ARG A 147 -3.37 15.30 5.90
C ARG A 147 -3.64 14.96 7.36
N THR A 148 -2.58 14.79 8.14
CA THR A 148 -2.63 14.52 9.58
C THR A 148 -2.51 15.77 10.45
N ASN A 149 -1.94 16.85 9.89
CA ASN A 149 -1.88 18.16 10.52
C ASN A 149 -1.79 19.26 9.45
N ALA A 150 -2.50 20.38 9.63
CA ALA A 150 -2.56 21.44 8.63
C ALA A 150 -1.55 22.57 8.86
N SER A 151 -1.42 23.06 10.10
CA SER A 151 -0.61 24.26 10.43
C SER A 151 -0.28 24.30 11.92
N PRO A 152 0.85 24.91 12.36
CA PRO A 152 1.94 25.47 11.55
C PRO A 152 2.90 24.41 10.99
N ASN A 153 2.73 23.15 11.39
CA ASN A 153 3.62 22.05 11.04
C ASN A 153 2.86 21.04 10.17
N PRO A 154 2.67 21.28 8.87
CA PRO A 154 1.95 20.36 8.01
C PRO A 154 2.57 18.96 8.09
N GLY A 155 1.71 17.95 8.05
CA GLY A 155 2.10 16.56 8.12
C GLY A 155 1.13 15.71 7.33
N PHE A 156 1.65 14.85 6.47
CA PHE A 156 0.86 13.96 5.64
C PHE A 156 1.30 12.51 5.84
N ILE A 157 0.38 11.58 5.60
CA ILE A 157 0.67 10.17 5.44
C ILE A 157 0.39 9.81 4.00
N HIS A 158 1.40 9.28 3.32
CA HIS A 158 1.28 8.73 1.98
C HIS A 158 1.04 7.23 2.10
N LEU A 159 -0.03 6.74 1.49
CA LEU A 159 -0.44 5.34 1.45
C LEU A 159 -0.11 4.84 0.04
N GLY A 160 1.01 4.12 -0.10
CA GLY A 160 1.59 3.71 -1.38
C GLY A 160 0.98 2.46 -2.00
N GLY A 161 0.00 1.84 -1.32
CA GLY A 161 -0.55 0.55 -1.73
C GLY A 161 0.57 -0.48 -1.95
N ASP A 162 0.53 -1.07 -3.14
CA ASP A 162 1.50 -2.07 -3.61
C ASP A 162 2.36 -1.51 -4.75
N SER A 163 2.55 -0.19 -4.80
CA SER A 163 3.60 0.40 -5.65
C SER A 163 4.96 -0.26 -5.32
N VAL A 164 5.13 -0.68 -4.07
CA VAL A 164 6.18 -1.59 -3.57
C VAL A 164 5.60 -2.52 -2.50
N HIS A 165 6.28 -3.62 -2.20
CA HIS A 165 5.92 -4.59 -1.16
C HIS A 165 6.90 -4.56 0.01
N HIS A 166 8.10 -4.02 -0.18
CA HIS A 166 9.13 -3.92 0.84
C HIS A 166 9.80 -2.55 0.79
N ALA A 167 10.08 -1.95 1.95
CA ALA A 167 10.72 -0.63 2.03
C ALA A 167 12.07 -0.55 1.31
N ALA A 168 12.73 -1.70 1.14
CA ALA A 168 13.99 -1.81 0.40
C ALA A 168 13.87 -1.66 -1.13
N GLU A 169 12.66 -1.54 -1.66
CA GLU A 169 12.37 -1.24 -3.09
C GLU A 169 12.30 0.27 -3.35
N ILE A 170 12.22 1.10 -2.31
CA ILE A 170 12.28 2.58 -2.40
C ILE A 170 13.40 3.19 -1.54
N ARG A 171 14.11 2.38 -0.74
CA ARG A 171 15.20 2.82 0.15
C ARG A 171 16.42 1.89 0.06
N PRO A 172 17.65 2.44 0.03
CA PRO A 172 17.95 3.86 -0.08
C PRO A 172 17.60 4.40 -1.48
N SER A 173 17.61 5.72 -1.65
CA SER A 173 17.35 6.39 -2.93
C SER A 173 18.27 7.59 -3.12
N GLU A 174 18.24 8.24 -4.29
CA GLU A 174 18.99 9.47 -4.55
C GLU A 174 18.61 10.61 -3.57
N TYR A 175 17.36 10.62 -3.13
CA TYR A 175 16.83 11.60 -2.19
C TYR A 175 17.03 11.20 -0.73
N LEU A 176 17.18 9.91 -0.45
CA LEU A 176 17.36 9.36 0.88
C LEU A 176 18.48 8.31 0.92
N PRO A 177 19.76 8.74 0.87
CA PRO A 177 20.87 7.81 0.87
C PRO A 177 21.02 7.06 2.19
N LEU A 178 21.62 5.86 2.14
CA LEU A 178 21.96 5.10 3.35
C LEU A 178 22.93 5.92 4.23
N PRO A 179 22.60 6.19 5.51
CA PRO A 179 23.43 7.02 6.37
C PRO A 179 24.65 6.26 6.89
N GLU A 180 25.67 6.99 7.34
CA GLU A 180 26.86 6.37 7.98
C GLU A 180 26.54 5.72 9.33
N SER A 181 25.52 6.23 10.03
CA SER A 181 25.02 5.68 11.30
C SER A 181 23.50 5.67 11.27
N ILE A 182 22.90 4.57 11.72
CA ILE A 182 21.46 4.38 11.79
C ILE A 182 21.04 4.32 13.27
N GLU A 183 20.14 5.22 13.64
CA GLU A 183 19.59 5.35 14.99
C GLU A 183 18.06 5.47 14.93
N PRO A 184 17.30 4.59 15.62
CA PRO A 184 17.78 3.44 16.39
C PRO A 184 18.36 2.33 15.48
N SER A 185 19.24 1.51 16.03
CA SER A 185 19.80 0.36 15.32
C SER A 185 18.71 -0.61 14.85
N PRO A 186 18.67 -0.99 13.56
CA PRO A 186 17.74 -2.00 13.06
C PRO A 186 18.14 -3.42 13.53
N VAL A 187 19.39 -3.61 13.97
CA VAL A 187 19.93 -4.90 14.42
C VAL A 187 20.44 -4.80 15.87
N PRO A 188 19.55 -4.56 16.86
CA PRO A 188 19.94 -4.25 18.24
C PRO A 188 20.74 -5.36 18.94
N LYS A 189 20.66 -6.61 18.44
CA LYS A 189 21.46 -7.73 18.93
C LYS A 189 22.94 -7.64 18.54
N LEU A 190 23.25 -6.98 17.42
CA LEU A 190 24.62 -6.77 16.92
C LEU A 190 25.16 -5.41 17.36
N HIS A 191 24.32 -4.37 17.25
CA HIS A 191 24.64 -3.00 17.61
C HIS A 191 23.54 -2.43 18.50
N SER A 192 23.76 -2.32 19.80
CA SER A 192 22.68 -2.06 20.77
C SER A 192 22.00 -0.69 20.66
N ASN A 193 22.70 0.33 20.16
CA ASN A 193 22.20 1.71 20.10
C ASN A 193 22.19 2.24 18.67
N ALA A 194 23.37 2.44 18.09
CA ALA A 194 23.58 2.96 16.74
C ALA A 194 24.27 1.89 15.88
N CYS A 195 23.79 1.71 14.66
CA CYS A 195 24.35 0.75 13.71
C CYS A 195 25.17 1.47 12.65
N PRO A 196 26.46 1.13 12.44
CA PRO A 196 27.21 1.66 11.31
C PRO A 196 26.56 1.23 9.99
N GLY A 197 26.20 2.17 9.11
CA GLY A 197 25.49 1.85 7.87
C GLY A 197 26.30 0.96 6.92
N HIS A 198 27.63 1.03 6.98
CA HIS A 198 28.51 0.24 6.11
C HIS A 198 28.37 -1.28 6.29
N ILE A 199 27.80 -1.78 7.40
CA ILE A 199 27.59 -3.23 7.56
C ILE A 199 26.61 -3.77 6.52
N PHE A 200 25.73 -2.91 5.97
CA PHE A 200 24.77 -3.27 4.94
C PHE A 200 25.37 -3.24 3.52
N ALA A 201 26.65 -2.92 3.36
CA ALA A 201 27.32 -2.93 2.05
C ALA A 201 27.13 -4.25 1.24
N PRO A 202 27.08 -5.46 1.85
CA PRO A 202 26.86 -6.70 1.11
C PRO A 202 25.50 -6.82 0.43
N VAL A 203 24.49 -6.06 0.87
CA VAL A 203 23.14 -6.08 0.27
C VAL A 203 22.88 -4.87 -0.63
N LEU A 204 23.81 -3.92 -0.72
CA LEU A 204 23.64 -2.76 -1.59
C LEU A 204 23.89 -3.16 -3.05
N LYS A 205 22.98 -2.73 -3.93
CA LYS A 205 23.13 -2.88 -5.38
C LYS A 205 24.38 -2.14 -5.85
N ASP A 206 25.37 -2.89 -6.33
CA ASP A 206 26.68 -2.39 -6.73
C ASP A 206 27.39 -1.53 -5.67
N GLY A 207 27.10 -1.75 -4.39
CA GLY A 207 27.61 -0.94 -3.28
C GLY A 207 27.03 0.48 -3.20
N SER A 208 26.00 0.78 -3.99
CA SER A 208 25.38 2.11 -4.03
C SER A 208 24.62 2.43 -2.77
N LYS A 209 24.85 3.63 -2.23
CA LYS A 209 24.07 4.18 -1.11
C LYS A 209 22.82 4.93 -1.57
N THR A 210 22.55 5.01 -2.86
CA THR A 210 21.46 5.80 -3.46
C THR A 210 20.55 4.98 -4.36
N GLU A 211 20.77 3.66 -4.45
CA GLU A 211 19.92 2.75 -5.19
C GLU A 211 19.22 1.80 -4.21
N HIS A 212 17.96 1.49 -4.47
CA HIS A 212 17.20 0.53 -3.69
C HIS A 212 17.90 -0.85 -3.69
N ILE A 213 17.73 -1.58 -2.60
CA ILE A 213 18.35 -2.90 -2.40
C ILE A 213 17.61 -3.98 -3.21
N LEU A 214 16.29 -3.88 -3.28
CA LEU A 214 15.43 -4.84 -3.97
C LEU A 214 14.86 -4.22 -5.24
N GLU A 215 14.62 -5.07 -6.24
CA GLU A 215 13.88 -4.73 -7.45
C GLU A 215 12.64 -5.62 -7.54
N TRP A 216 11.56 -5.10 -8.13
CA TRP A 216 10.38 -5.90 -8.44
C TRP A 216 10.74 -7.06 -9.34
N GLN A 217 10.18 -8.21 -9.03
CA GLN A 217 10.17 -9.36 -9.91
C GLN A 217 8.72 -9.73 -10.17
N ASP A 218 8.36 -9.89 -11.45
CA ASP A 218 7.12 -10.54 -11.81
C ASP A 218 7.42 -12.01 -12.16
N PRO A 219 7.31 -12.93 -11.18
CA PRO A 219 7.54 -14.35 -11.42
C PRO A 219 6.53 -14.97 -12.39
N TRP A 220 5.45 -14.25 -12.73
CA TRP A 220 4.36 -14.73 -13.57
C TRP A 220 4.23 -14.00 -14.91
N ALA A 221 5.20 -13.13 -15.25
CA ALA A 221 5.18 -12.33 -16.48
C ALA A 221 4.99 -13.16 -17.77
N GLU A 222 5.46 -14.41 -17.78
CA GLU A 222 5.33 -15.31 -18.93
C GLU A 222 3.99 -16.06 -18.99
N PHE A 223 3.22 -16.08 -17.89
CA PHE A 223 2.09 -17.00 -17.71
C PHE A 223 0.72 -16.33 -17.59
N VAL A 224 0.67 -15.02 -17.35
CA VAL A 224 -0.57 -14.30 -17.03
C VAL A 224 -0.90 -13.33 -18.15
N GLU A 225 -2.19 -13.21 -18.51
CA GLU A 225 -2.63 -12.10 -19.34
C GLU A 225 -2.20 -10.80 -18.66
N PRO A 226 -1.43 -9.90 -19.31
CA PRO A 226 -0.77 -8.80 -18.63
C PRO A 226 -1.67 -7.97 -17.70
N LYS A 227 -2.96 -7.85 -18.03
CA LYS A 227 -4.00 -7.19 -17.21
C LYS A 227 -4.26 -7.79 -15.83
N PHE A 228 -3.88 -9.04 -15.59
CA PHE A 228 -4.03 -9.75 -14.31
C PHE A 228 -2.69 -10.14 -13.69
N GLY A 229 -1.57 -9.70 -14.27
CA GLY A 229 -0.24 -9.94 -13.73
C GLY A 229 0.01 -9.18 -12.43
N LEU A 230 1.08 -9.56 -11.71
CA LEU A 230 1.54 -8.80 -10.55
C LEU A 230 2.20 -7.48 -10.95
N ILE A 231 2.62 -7.34 -12.21
CA ILE A 231 3.04 -6.08 -12.80
C ILE A 231 2.27 -5.86 -14.10
N TYR A 232 1.22 -5.05 -14.04
CA TYR A 232 0.43 -4.70 -15.22
C TYR A 232 1.23 -3.91 -16.26
N ASN A 233 2.03 -2.95 -15.80
CA ASN A 233 2.88 -2.13 -16.67
C ASN A 233 4.16 -1.72 -15.92
N GLU A 234 5.26 -2.39 -16.26
CA GLU A 234 6.55 -2.18 -15.60
C GLU A 234 7.08 -0.75 -15.76
N LYS A 235 6.89 -0.13 -16.94
CA LYS A 235 7.36 1.23 -17.19
C LYS A 235 6.65 2.23 -16.28
N ASP A 236 5.33 2.10 -16.18
CA ASP A 236 4.52 2.98 -15.36
C ASP A 236 4.75 2.71 -13.87
N LEU A 237 4.95 1.44 -13.47
CA LEU A 237 5.30 1.07 -12.09
C LEU A 237 6.62 1.70 -11.66
N ARG A 238 7.69 1.56 -12.47
CA ARG A 238 8.99 2.17 -12.19
C ARG A 238 8.89 3.69 -12.08
N GLU A 239 8.03 4.30 -12.89
CA GLU A 239 7.78 5.73 -12.81
C GLU A 239 7.03 6.11 -11.54
N THR A 240 5.98 5.36 -11.15
CA THR A 240 5.26 5.52 -9.88
C THR A 240 6.21 5.41 -8.69
N VAL A 241 7.11 4.44 -8.69
CA VAL A 241 8.07 4.23 -7.59
C VAL A 241 9.01 5.42 -7.44
N ARG A 242 9.56 5.96 -8.53
CA ARG A 242 10.41 7.16 -8.47
C ARG A 242 9.68 8.36 -7.86
N LYS A 243 8.37 8.46 -8.10
CA LYS A 243 7.55 9.51 -7.47
C LYS A 243 7.32 9.23 -5.99
N ASP A 244 7.15 7.96 -5.61
CA ASP A 244 7.05 7.54 -4.21
C ASP A 244 8.36 7.81 -3.44
N GLU A 245 9.53 7.62 -4.06
CA GLU A 245 10.84 7.96 -3.48
C GLU A 245 10.94 9.46 -3.12
N GLU A 246 10.40 10.35 -3.96
CA GLU A 246 10.35 11.80 -3.69
C GLU A 246 9.45 12.13 -2.50
N LEU A 247 8.28 11.49 -2.41
CA LEU A 247 7.37 11.67 -1.26
C LEU A 247 7.98 11.10 0.01
N ASP A 248 8.61 9.92 -0.07
CA ASP A 248 9.24 9.25 1.05
C ASP A 248 10.43 10.04 1.62
N ALA A 249 11.20 10.73 0.79
CA ALA A 249 12.28 11.58 1.26
C ALA A 249 11.79 12.86 1.96
N ASN A 250 10.56 13.30 1.69
CA ASN A 250 10.04 14.56 2.23
C ASN A 250 9.77 14.47 3.74
N ARG A 251 10.45 15.27 4.57
CA ARG A 251 10.29 15.27 6.04
C ARG A 251 8.85 15.49 6.55
N ASP A 252 7.97 16.07 5.74
CA ASP A 252 6.59 16.40 6.10
C ASP A 252 5.58 15.34 5.63
N ILE A 253 6.04 14.27 4.98
CA ILE A 253 5.23 13.14 4.49
C ILE A 253 5.75 11.85 5.10
N PHE A 254 4.89 11.01 5.67
CA PHE A 254 5.28 9.68 6.16
C PHE A 254 4.67 8.60 5.26
N THR A 255 5.52 7.92 4.48
CA THR A 255 5.10 6.88 3.54
C THR A 255 4.88 5.54 4.24
N PHE A 256 3.70 4.98 4.02
CA PHE A 256 3.25 3.66 4.42
C PHE A 256 3.08 2.81 3.17
N ILE A 257 3.76 1.67 3.15
CA ILE A 257 3.61 0.62 2.16
C ILE A 257 2.70 -0.44 2.76
N ALA A 258 1.78 -1.01 1.99
CA ALA A 258 0.77 -1.94 2.52
C ALA A 258 1.39 -3.14 3.26
N HIS A 259 2.54 -3.61 2.78
CA HIS A 259 3.25 -4.77 3.30
C HIS A 259 4.49 -4.44 4.17
N ASP A 260 4.67 -3.19 4.61
CA ASP A 260 5.81 -2.82 5.47
C ASP A 260 5.63 -3.29 6.94
N TRP A 261 6.13 -4.48 7.21
CA TRP A 261 6.12 -5.07 8.55
C TRP A 261 7.05 -4.37 9.54
N SER A 262 7.94 -3.49 9.08
CA SER A 262 8.85 -2.73 9.95
C SER A 262 8.14 -1.69 10.82
N LEU A 263 6.94 -1.25 10.40
CA LEU A 263 6.12 -0.29 11.16
C LEU A 263 5.41 -0.94 12.35
N LYS A 264 5.18 -2.26 12.29
CA LYS A 264 4.36 -2.99 13.27
C LYS A 264 4.98 -2.93 14.67
N GLY A 265 4.15 -2.54 15.65
CA GLY A 265 4.56 -2.37 17.04
C GLY A 265 5.33 -1.07 17.32
N VAL A 266 5.57 -0.23 16.31
CA VAL A 266 6.20 1.09 16.46
C VAL A 266 5.17 2.22 16.29
N VAL A 267 4.38 2.14 15.23
CA VAL A 267 3.28 3.09 14.98
C VAL A 267 2.02 2.62 15.69
N ASP A 268 1.14 3.56 16.05
CA ASP A 268 -0.16 3.18 16.59
C ASP A 268 -1.05 2.54 15.50
N GLU A 269 -1.77 1.48 15.89
CA GLU A 269 -2.77 0.82 15.03
C GLU A 269 -4.19 1.25 15.46
N PHE A 270 -5.14 1.20 14.52
CA PHE A 270 -6.55 1.49 14.80
C PHE A 270 -7.04 0.69 16.03
N PRO A 271 -7.78 1.30 16.98
CA PRO A 271 -8.52 2.56 16.90
C PRO A 271 -7.74 3.83 17.22
N LYS A 272 -6.44 3.74 17.49
CA LYS A 272 -5.63 4.93 17.77
C LYS A 272 -5.35 5.72 16.50
N SER A 273 -5.15 7.02 16.66
CA SER A 273 -4.87 7.93 15.56
C SER A 273 -3.39 7.96 15.19
N LEU A 274 -3.12 8.01 13.88
CA LEU A 274 -1.80 8.32 13.35
C LEU A 274 -1.46 9.82 13.37
N ASN A 275 -2.41 10.69 13.78
CA ASN A 275 -2.15 12.12 13.94
C ASN A 275 -1.03 12.37 14.96
N GLY A 276 -0.20 13.38 14.69
CA GLY A 276 0.93 13.72 15.54
C GLY A 276 2.15 12.80 15.39
N TRP A 277 2.21 11.96 14.35
CA TRP A 277 3.35 11.09 14.06
C TRP A 277 4.71 11.81 14.08
N LYS A 278 4.76 13.08 13.64
CA LYS A 278 5.96 13.93 13.66
C LYS A 278 6.47 14.14 15.09
N ASN A 279 5.58 14.47 16.02
CA ASN A 279 5.94 14.69 17.42
C ASN A 279 6.39 13.39 18.10
N LYS A 280 5.86 12.26 17.63
CA LYS A 280 6.26 10.92 18.09
C LYS A 280 7.56 10.43 17.44
N GLY A 281 8.11 11.13 16.46
CA GLY A 281 9.34 10.77 15.75
C GLY A 281 9.24 9.44 14.99
N TRP A 282 8.03 9.01 14.62
CA TRP A 282 7.82 7.68 14.06
C TRP A 282 8.52 7.51 12.71
N LYS A 283 8.44 8.50 11.83
CA LYS A 283 9.10 8.42 10.52
C LYS A 283 10.61 8.21 10.66
N GLU A 284 11.26 8.97 11.55
CA GLU A 284 12.69 8.88 11.81
C GLU A 284 13.05 7.52 12.41
N THR A 285 12.24 7.06 13.36
CA THR A 285 12.44 5.79 14.08
C THR A 285 12.30 4.59 13.16
N THR A 286 11.35 4.61 12.22
CA THR A 286 11.04 3.44 11.38
C THR A 286 11.77 3.41 10.05
N ARG A 287 12.30 4.56 9.58
CA ARG A 287 12.89 4.74 8.23
C ARG A 287 13.78 3.59 7.76
N TRP A 288 14.64 3.11 8.63
CA TRP A 288 15.65 2.09 8.34
C TRP A 288 15.42 0.76 9.07
N LEU A 289 14.28 0.57 9.75
CA LEU A 289 14.02 -0.65 10.52
C LEU A 289 13.89 -1.89 9.65
N TYR A 290 13.45 -1.75 8.39
CA TYR A 290 13.40 -2.83 7.41
C TYR A 290 14.76 -3.50 7.18
N LEU A 291 15.87 -2.81 7.45
CA LEU A 291 17.21 -3.37 7.29
C LEU A 291 17.47 -4.58 8.21
N ARG A 292 16.67 -4.74 9.27
CA ARG A 292 16.71 -5.92 10.15
C ARG A 292 16.46 -7.22 9.39
N ASP A 293 15.71 -7.16 8.29
CA ASP A 293 15.36 -8.34 7.49
C ASP A 293 16.59 -8.85 6.70
N PHE A 294 17.60 -7.99 6.53
CA PHE A 294 18.91 -8.35 5.96
C PHE A 294 19.94 -8.74 7.03
N GLN A 295 19.57 -8.87 8.32
CA GLN A 295 20.52 -9.17 9.39
C GLN A 295 21.37 -10.41 9.08
N ALA A 296 20.78 -11.46 8.50
CA ALA A 296 21.51 -12.69 8.18
C ALA A 296 22.59 -12.52 7.09
N ALA A 297 22.49 -11.48 6.25
CA ALA A 297 23.43 -11.20 5.17
C ALA A 297 24.61 -10.31 5.60
N VAL A 298 24.55 -9.74 6.82
CA VAL A 298 25.52 -8.76 7.33
C VAL A 298 26.23 -9.22 8.61
N VAL A 299 26.01 -10.47 9.02
CA VAL A 299 26.68 -11.15 10.14
C VAL A 299 27.83 -12.01 9.63
#